data_AF-A0A1S3IRU5-F1
#
_entry.id   AF-A0A1S3IRU5-F1
#
_cell.length_a   1.000
_cell.length_b   1.000
_cell.length_c   1.000
_cell.angle_alpha   90.00
_cell.angle_beta   90.00
_cell.angle_gamma   90.00
#
_symmetry.space_group_name_H-M   'P 1'
#
loop_
_entity.id
_entity.type
_entity.pdbx_description
1 polymer ?
#
loop_
_entity_poly.entity_id
_entity_poly.type
_entity_poly.pdbx_seq_one_letter_code
_entity_poly.pdbx_strand_id
1 'polypeptide(L)'
;MEKGITGPIASSLSEKFGHRAVGITGSIVAATGFGVSSLAPNLSLLYLTYGVLTGLGFGMMFFQSIVSVQDHFEKRKSLAMGVAVCGSGLVVLHIYIPDIARDVGIGVNKAAFLLSIVGVANTVARIVMGAFADFRCANRRYMLGASIMVRGVIVSMLPSLTGYNVIATVCGFYGLTVGTTISLVPVVLRDLVGIEKLGPSFGLTMVAVGLGSLLLSTGGSLYDLTGSYDLTLYITGSLLFIAGGTIMSLPWVRKMQNRCCYHGSASITAETEP
;
A
#
# COMPACT_ATOMS: atom_id res chain seq x y z
N MET A 1 -11.12 -0.41 -5.89
CA MET A 1 -12.06 -1.18 -5.06
C MET A 1 -11.63 -2.63 -4.88
N GLU A 2 -11.14 -3.37 -5.90
CA GLU A 2 -11.07 -4.85 -5.82
C GLU A 2 -9.79 -5.46 -5.21
N LYS A 3 -8.73 -4.69 -4.96
CA LYS A 3 -7.48 -5.24 -4.39
C LYS A 3 -7.64 -5.77 -2.95
N GLY A 4 -8.71 -5.39 -2.25
CA GLY A 4 -8.93 -5.78 -0.87
C GLY A 4 -9.44 -7.22 -0.70
N ILE A 5 -10.61 -7.53 -1.24
CA ILE A 5 -11.30 -8.83 -1.03
C ILE A 5 -10.54 -9.99 -1.69
N THR A 6 -9.81 -9.71 -2.77
CA THR A 6 -9.00 -10.70 -3.48
C THR A 6 -7.88 -11.29 -2.63
N GLY A 7 -7.40 -10.58 -1.60
CA GLY A 7 -6.25 -11.00 -0.81
C GLY A 7 -6.43 -12.35 -0.08
N PRO A 8 -7.38 -12.48 0.87
CA PRO A 8 -7.62 -13.74 1.58
C PRO A 8 -8.05 -14.88 0.65
N ILE A 9 -8.86 -14.56 -0.37
CA ILE A 9 -9.33 -15.53 -1.36
C ILE A 9 -8.16 -16.06 -2.19
N ALA A 10 -7.32 -15.18 -2.73
CA ALA A 10 -6.15 -15.55 -3.51
C ALA A 10 -5.13 -16.34 -2.67
N SER A 11 -5.00 -16.02 -1.38
CA SER A 11 -4.16 -16.80 -0.46
C SER A 11 -4.66 -18.23 -0.31
N SER A 12 -5.94 -18.40 0.04
CA SER A 12 -6.52 -19.73 0.25
C SER A 12 -6.53 -20.57 -1.04
N LEU A 13 -6.80 -19.96 -2.19
CA LEU A 13 -6.70 -20.63 -3.48
C LEU A 13 -5.25 -21.03 -3.81
N SER A 14 -4.28 -20.20 -3.44
CA SER A 14 -2.87 -20.49 -3.72
C SER A 14 -2.32 -21.64 -2.90
N GLU A 15 -2.79 -21.81 -1.66
CA GLU A 15 -2.42 -22.95 -0.82
C GLU A 15 -2.95 -24.27 -1.39
N LYS A 16 -4.10 -24.25 -2.07
CA LYS A 16 -4.72 -25.45 -2.67
C LYS A 16 -4.25 -25.76 -4.08
N PHE A 17 -4.11 -24.74 -4.94
CA PHE A 17 -3.86 -24.91 -6.38
C PHE A 17 -2.47 -24.44 -6.82
N GLY A 18 -1.69 -23.84 -5.92
CA GLY A 18 -0.37 -23.29 -6.20
C GLY A 18 -0.39 -21.90 -6.85
N HIS A 19 0.70 -21.15 -6.65
CA HIS A 19 0.84 -19.76 -7.10
C HIS A 19 0.62 -19.56 -8.61
N ARG A 20 1.13 -20.50 -9.42
CA ARG A 20 1.09 -20.44 -10.88
C ARG A 20 -0.32 -20.55 -11.42
N ALA A 21 -1.09 -21.53 -10.95
CA ALA A 21 -2.45 -21.74 -11.41
C ALA A 21 -3.31 -20.51 -11.12
N VAL A 22 -3.28 -20.03 -9.87
CA VAL A 22 -4.05 -18.84 -9.44
C VAL A 22 -3.66 -17.58 -10.23
N GLY A 23 -2.37 -17.39 -10.51
CA GLY A 23 -1.90 -16.28 -11.35
C GLY A 23 -2.45 -16.34 -12.77
N ILE A 24 -2.43 -17.52 -13.40
CA ILE A 24 -2.98 -17.73 -14.75
C ILE A 24 -4.48 -17.49 -14.76
N THR A 25 -5.22 -18.06 -13.80
CA THR A 25 -6.68 -17.84 -13.72
C THR A 25 -7.02 -16.36 -13.55
N GLY A 26 -6.29 -15.64 -12.69
CA GLY A 26 -6.44 -14.19 -12.51
C GLY A 26 -6.21 -13.41 -13.80
N SER A 27 -5.19 -13.78 -14.59
CA SER A 27 -4.90 -13.14 -15.87
C SER A 27 -5.99 -13.39 -16.93
N ILE A 28 -6.55 -14.60 -16.98
CA ILE A 28 -7.67 -14.95 -17.88
C ILE A 28 -8.92 -14.18 -17.49
N VAL A 29 -9.21 -14.07 -16.19
CA VAL A 29 -10.35 -13.29 -15.68
C VAL A 29 -10.19 -11.81 -16.03
N ALA A 30 -8.99 -11.24 -15.87
CA ALA A 30 -8.71 -9.86 -16.26
C ALA A 30 -8.86 -9.64 -17.77
N ALA A 31 -8.32 -10.53 -18.61
CA ALA A 31 -8.42 -10.45 -20.06
C ALA A 31 -9.88 -10.54 -20.54
N THR A 32 -10.65 -11.48 -19.97
CA THR A 32 -12.09 -11.60 -20.24
C THR A 32 -12.82 -10.34 -19.81
N GLY A 33 -12.49 -9.78 -18.65
CA GLY A 33 -13.06 -8.52 -18.17
C GLY A 33 -12.84 -7.36 -19.12
N PHE A 34 -11.63 -7.19 -19.66
CA PHE A 34 -11.36 -6.17 -20.69
C PHE A 34 -12.10 -6.45 -22.00
N GLY A 35 -12.12 -7.70 -22.45
CA GLY A 35 -12.82 -8.09 -23.66
C GLY A 35 -14.32 -7.76 -23.60
N VAL A 36 -14.98 -8.13 -22.50
CA VAL A 36 -16.39 -7.82 -22.26
C VAL A 36 -16.62 -6.32 -22.07
N SER A 37 -15.69 -5.62 -21.38
CA SER A 37 -15.77 -4.16 -21.20
C SER A 37 -15.75 -3.42 -22.55
N SER A 38 -15.01 -3.92 -23.55
CA SER A 38 -14.95 -3.28 -24.88
C SER A 38 -16.29 -3.31 -25.63
N LEU A 39 -17.18 -4.24 -25.27
CA LEU A 39 -18.50 -4.41 -25.89
C LEU A 39 -19.62 -3.80 -25.04
N ALA A 40 -19.30 -3.09 -23.95
CA ALA A 40 -20.29 -2.65 -22.99
C ALA A 40 -21.14 -1.47 -23.52
N PRO A 41 -22.46 -1.63 -23.71
CA PRO A 41 -23.33 -0.55 -24.20
C PRO A 41 -23.89 0.34 -23.07
N ASN A 42 -23.66 0.00 -21.81
CA ASN A 42 -24.24 0.66 -20.65
C ASN A 42 -23.25 0.75 -19.46
N LEU A 43 -23.37 1.81 -18.66
CA LEU A 43 -22.48 2.09 -17.52
C LEU A 43 -22.51 1.00 -16.45
N SER A 44 -23.67 0.37 -16.20
CA SER A 44 -23.77 -0.71 -15.21
C SER A 44 -22.92 -1.94 -15.59
N LEU A 45 -22.94 -2.32 -16.88
CA LEU A 45 -22.11 -3.42 -17.35
C LEU A 45 -20.62 -3.03 -17.33
N LEU A 46 -20.30 -1.77 -17.63
CA LEU A 46 -18.94 -1.27 -17.53
C LEU A 46 -18.43 -1.30 -16.09
N TYR A 47 -19.21 -0.87 -15.10
CA TYR A 47 -18.83 -0.96 -13.68
C TYR A 47 -18.65 -2.42 -13.22
N LEU A 48 -19.52 -3.32 -13.67
CA LEU A 48 -19.43 -4.74 -13.35
C LEU A 48 -18.19 -5.40 -13.97
N THR A 49 -17.93 -5.14 -15.25
CA THR A 49 -16.88 -5.84 -16.01
C THR A 49 -15.52 -5.19 -15.80
N TYR A 50 -15.42 -3.87 -16.02
CA TYR A 50 -14.19 -3.13 -15.84
C TYR A 50 -13.83 -2.95 -14.37
N GLY A 51 -14.80 -2.69 -13.49
CA GLY A 51 -14.55 -2.63 -12.06
C GLY A 51 -14.33 -4.04 -11.51
N VAL A 52 -15.43 -4.74 -11.22
CA VAL A 52 -15.40 -5.96 -10.42
C VAL A 52 -14.57 -7.06 -11.08
N LEU A 53 -14.84 -7.39 -12.34
CA LEU A 53 -14.20 -8.54 -12.99
C LEU A 53 -12.70 -8.31 -13.26
N THR A 54 -12.31 -7.18 -13.87
CA THR A 54 -10.88 -6.93 -14.11
C THR A 54 -10.11 -6.69 -12.82
N GLY A 55 -10.70 -6.00 -11.84
CA GLY A 55 -10.05 -5.72 -10.57
C GLY A 55 -9.84 -6.99 -9.75
N LEU A 56 -10.78 -7.94 -9.77
CA LEU A 56 -10.60 -9.27 -9.17
C LEU A 56 -9.42 -10.00 -9.82
N GLY A 57 -9.36 -10.01 -11.15
CA GLY A 57 -8.26 -10.65 -11.90
C GLY A 57 -6.89 -10.03 -11.61
N PHE A 58 -6.78 -8.70 -11.66
CA PHE A 58 -5.55 -7.98 -11.31
C PHE A 58 -5.16 -8.14 -9.84
N GLY A 59 -6.12 -8.21 -8.94
CA GLY A 59 -5.87 -8.43 -7.51
C GLY A 59 -5.19 -9.78 -7.27
N MET A 60 -5.74 -10.85 -7.86
CA MET A 60 -5.14 -12.19 -7.80
C MET A 60 -3.76 -12.22 -8.45
N MET A 61 -3.61 -11.66 -9.66
CA MET A 61 -2.34 -11.62 -10.40
C MET A 61 -1.25 -10.87 -9.63
N PHE A 62 -1.57 -9.68 -9.13
CA PHE A 62 -0.64 -8.84 -8.37
C PHE A 62 -0.21 -9.52 -7.08
N PHE A 63 -1.16 -10.11 -6.36
CA PHE A 63 -0.88 -10.82 -5.12
C PHE A 63 0.05 -12.02 -5.31
N GLN A 64 -0.21 -12.87 -6.32
CA GLN A 64 0.63 -14.06 -6.57
C GLN A 64 2.06 -13.68 -6.96
N SER A 65 2.23 -12.59 -7.71
CA SER A 65 3.56 -12.07 -8.04
C SER A 65 4.36 -11.72 -6.79
N ILE A 66 3.73 -11.07 -5.79
CA ILE A 66 4.39 -10.68 -4.55
C ILE A 66 4.81 -11.90 -3.74
N VAL A 67 3.89 -12.85 -3.54
CA VAL A 67 4.17 -14.05 -2.73
C VAL A 67 5.27 -14.88 -3.39
N SER A 68 5.25 -15.05 -4.71
CA SER A 68 6.29 -15.80 -5.43
C SER A 68 7.68 -15.16 -5.34
N VAL A 69 7.78 -13.83 -5.44
CA VAL A 69 9.07 -13.11 -5.28
C VAL A 69 9.58 -13.23 -3.84
N GLN A 70 8.67 -13.11 -2.86
CA GLN A 70 9.03 -13.30 -1.47
C GLN A 70 9.44 -14.74 -1.19
N ASP A 71 8.79 -15.75 -1.74
CA ASP A 71 9.20 -17.14 -1.51
C ASP A 71 10.58 -17.44 -2.11
N HIS A 72 10.85 -16.96 -3.33
CA HIS A 72 12.09 -17.28 -4.05
C HIS A 72 13.36 -16.59 -3.53
N PHE A 73 13.25 -15.33 -3.07
CA PHE A 73 14.42 -14.57 -2.61
C PHE A 73 14.52 -14.59 -1.09
N GLU A 74 15.70 -14.94 -0.56
CA GLU A 74 15.97 -14.91 0.90
C GLU A 74 16.96 -13.82 1.33
N LYS A 75 18.02 -13.56 0.54
CA LYS A 75 19.08 -12.60 0.91
C LYS A 75 18.78 -11.16 0.49
N ARG A 76 18.17 -10.96 -0.68
CA ARG A 76 17.89 -9.64 -1.28
C ARG A 76 16.40 -9.42 -1.51
N LYS A 77 15.61 -9.64 -0.46
CA LYS A 77 14.13 -9.65 -0.50
C LYS A 77 13.58 -8.28 -0.87
N SER A 78 14.15 -7.20 -0.31
CA SER A 78 13.66 -5.83 -0.51
C SER A 78 13.98 -5.32 -1.90
N LEU A 79 15.18 -5.59 -2.41
CA LEU A 79 15.56 -5.23 -3.77
C LEU A 79 14.76 -6.03 -4.80
N ALA A 80 14.64 -7.35 -4.63
CA ALA A 80 13.88 -8.19 -5.56
C ALA A 80 12.41 -7.75 -5.64
N MET A 81 11.80 -7.45 -4.48
CA MET A 81 10.46 -6.88 -4.41
C MET A 81 10.38 -5.54 -5.15
N GLY A 82 11.32 -4.64 -4.86
CA GLY A 82 11.39 -3.32 -5.49
C GLY A 82 11.43 -3.42 -7.01
N VAL A 83 12.31 -4.26 -7.56
CA VAL A 83 12.43 -4.52 -9.00
C VAL A 83 11.15 -5.14 -9.56
N ALA A 84 10.58 -6.14 -8.90
CA ALA A 84 9.37 -6.82 -9.36
C ALA A 84 8.17 -5.87 -9.51
N VAL A 85 8.03 -4.89 -8.61
CA VAL A 85 6.96 -3.91 -8.69
C VAL A 85 7.32 -2.66 -9.50
N CYS A 86 8.58 -2.42 -9.91
CA CYS A 86 8.95 -1.18 -10.64
C CYS A 86 8.09 -0.92 -11.89
N GLY A 87 7.62 -1.98 -12.57
CA GLY A 87 6.74 -1.87 -13.75
C GLY A 87 5.26 -1.68 -13.45
N SER A 88 4.81 -1.78 -12.18
CA SER A 88 3.42 -1.49 -11.83
C SER A 88 3.17 0.00 -12.02
N GLY A 89 2.55 0.39 -13.13
CA GLY A 89 2.23 1.77 -13.47
C GLY A 89 1.46 2.52 -12.37
N LEU A 90 1.39 3.84 -12.53
CA LEU A 90 0.83 4.90 -11.66
C LEU A 90 -0.67 4.72 -11.29
N VAL A 91 -1.07 3.56 -10.81
CA VAL A 91 -2.48 3.23 -10.62
C VAL A 91 -2.91 3.68 -9.22
N VAL A 92 -3.56 4.86 -9.21
CA VAL A 92 -4.74 5.24 -8.42
C VAL A 92 -4.57 6.14 -7.18
N LEU A 93 -3.38 6.34 -6.61
CA LEU A 93 -3.29 7.02 -5.29
C LEU A 93 -2.84 8.50 -5.27
N HIS A 94 -3.06 9.25 -6.35
CA HIS A 94 -2.69 10.69 -6.40
C HIS A 94 -3.82 11.60 -6.88
N ILE A 95 -5.08 11.19 -6.66
CA ILE A 95 -6.26 11.85 -7.23
C ILE A 95 -6.30 13.35 -6.92
N TYR A 96 -5.90 13.76 -5.71
CA TYR A 96 -6.02 15.17 -5.30
C TYR A 96 -4.85 16.07 -5.73
N ILE A 97 -3.66 15.55 -6.08
CA ILE A 97 -2.49 16.41 -6.34
C ILE A 97 -2.72 17.37 -7.53
N PRO A 98 -3.23 16.92 -8.68
CA PRO A 98 -3.50 17.81 -9.81
C PRO A 98 -4.62 18.80 -9.52
N ASP A 99 -5.64 18.39 -8.77
CA ASP A 99 -6.80 19.23 -8.45
C ASP A 99 -6.42 20.33 -7.44
N ILE A 100 -5.65 19.99 -6.41
CA ILE A 100 -5.05 20.97 -5.48
C ILE A 100 -4.15 21.96 -6.24
N ALA A 101 -3.33 21.47 -7.18
CA ALA A 101 -2.48 22.35 -7.97
C ALA A 101 -3.32 23.34 -8.81
N ARG A 102 -4.45 22.89 -9.36
CA ARG A 102 -5.38 23.73 -10.12
C ARG A 102 -6.07 24.77 -9.24
N ASP A 103 -6.47 24.41 -8.02
CA ASP A 103 -7.10 25.33 -7.07
C ASP A 103 -6.17 26.47 -6.66
N VAL A 104 -4.86 26.20 -6.61
CA VAL A 104 -3.81 27.22 -6.36
C VAL A 104 -3.47 28.04 -7.62
N GLY A 105 -4.17 27.81 -8.74
CA GLY A 105 -3.98 28.55 -10.00
C GLY A 105 -2.83 28.04 -10.87
N ILE A 106 -2.33 26.82 -10.63
CA ILE A 106 -1.27 26.21 -11.46
C ILE A 106 -1.88 25.65 -12.74
N GLY A 107 -1.33 26.06 -13.89
CA GLY A 107 -1.80 25.58 -15.18
C GLY A 107 -1.78 24.06 -15.34
N VAL A 108 -2.73 23.51 -16.09
CA VAL A 108 -2.97 22.07 -16.26
C VAL A 108 -1.71 21.29 -16.65
N ASN A 109 -0.89 21.85 -17.53
CA ASN A 109 0.36 21.22 -17.97
C ASN A 109 1.35 21.03 -16.81
N LYS A 110 1.52 22.06 -15.98
CA LYS A 110 2.40 22.00 -14.80
C LYS A 110 1.86 21.03 -13.74
N ALA A 111 0.55 21.00 -13.52
CA ALA A 111 -0.10 20.05 -12.62
C ALA A 111 0.12 18.59 -13.07
N ALA A 112 0.03 18.32 -14.37
CA ALA A 112 0.31 16.99 -14.93
C ALA A 112 1.77 16.55 -14.70
N PHE A 113 2.73 17.48 -14.83
CA PHE A 113 4.15 17.19 -14.54
C PHE A 113 4.40 16.77 -13.09
N LEU A 114 3.60 17.21 -12.12
CA LEU A 114 3.73 16.78 -10.72
C LEU A 114 3.54 15.27 -10.58
N LEU A 115 2.59 14.69 -11.31
CA LEU A 115 2.37 13.23 -11.31
C LEU A 115 3.58 12.47 -11.85
N SER A 116 4.24 13.02 -12.88
CA SER A 116 5.48 12.46 -13.41
C SER A 116 6.61 12.50 -12.37
N ILE A 117 6.76 13.60 -11.63
CA ILE A 117 7.75 13.73 -10.56
C ILE A 117 7.52 12.65 -9.49
N VAL A 118 6.27 12.49 -9.02
CA VAL A 118 5.92 11.45 -8.06
C VAL A 118 6.25 10.05 -8.61
N GLY A 119 5.94 9.80 -9.88
CA GLY A 119 6.21 8.53 -10.55
C GLY A 119 7.70 8.18 -10.60
N VAL A 120 8.53 9.12 -11.06
CA VAL A 120 9.98 8.93 -11.14
C VAL A 120 10.56 8.71 -9.74
N ALA A 121 10.17 9.55 -8.77
CA ALA A 121 10.64 9.41 -7.39
C ALA A 121 10.24 8.06 -6.77
N ASN A 122 9.01 7.60 -7.01
CA ASN A 122 8.54 6.29 -6.55
C ASN A 122 9.37 5.14 -7.17
N THR A 123 9.68 5.19 -8.46
CA THR A 123 10.54 4.17 -9.10
C THR A 123 11.96 4.19 -8.53
N VAL A 124 12.55 5.37 -8.38
CA VAL A 124 13.89 5.53 -7.79
C VAL A 124 13.93 4.98 -6.37
N ALA A 125 12.94 5.30 -5.53
CA ALA A 125 12.89 4.78 -4.17
C ALA A 125 12.78 3.25 -4.12
N ARG A 126 12.03 2.62 -5.01
CA ARG A 126 11.90 1.14 -5.04
C ARG A 126 13.24 0.45 -5.25
N ILE A 127 14.11 1.03 -6.08
CA ILE A 127 15.44 0.49 -6.36
C ILE A 127 16.42 0.87 -5.26
N VAL A 128 16.56 2.17 -4.98
CA VAL A 128 17.58 2.70 -4.05
C VAL A 128 17.27 2.35 -2.61
N MET A 129 16.07 2.69 -2.12
CA MET A 129 15.67 2.37 -0.74
C MET A 129 15.41 0.86 -0.57
N GLY A 130 14.97 0.17 -1.63
CA GLY A 130 14.86 -1.29 -1.65
C GLY A 130 16.22 -1.98 -1.49
N ALA A 131 17.25 -1.52 -2.21
CA ALA A 131 18.62 -1.99 -2.03
C ALA A 131 19.15 -1.64 -0.63
N PHE A 132 18.91 -0.42 -0.16
CA PHE A 132 19.40 0.03 1.14
C PHE A 132 18.82 -0.81 2.29
N ALA A 133 17.55 -1.21 2.18
CA ALA A 133 16.85 -2.05 3.16
C ALA A 133 17.41 -3.48 3.30
N ASP A 134 18.22 -3.94 2.35
CA ASP A 134 18.89 -5.24 2.42
C ASP A 134 20.27 -5.16 3.12
N PHE A 135 20.80 -3.97 3.44
CA PHE A 135 22.04 -3.85 4.23
C PHE A 135 21.85 -4.24 5.70
N ARG A 136 22.88 -4.83 6.33
CA ARG A 136 22.85 -5.26 7.75
C ARG A 136 22.59 -4.13 8.74
N CYS A 137 22.95 -2.88 8.39
CA CYS A 137 22.71 -1.70 9.21
C CYS A 137 21.27 -1.18 9.11
N ALA A 138 20.52 -1.62 8.10
CA ALA A 138 19.19 -1.12 7.84
C ALA A 138 18.13 -1.94 8.58
N ASN A 139 17.35 -1.26 9.42
CA ASN A 139 16.19 -1.88 10.04
C ASN A 139 14.93 -1.57 9.23
N ARG A 140 14.50 -2.56 8.43
CA ARG A 140 13.37 -2.45 7.50
C ARG A 140 12.08 -1.96 8.15
N ARG A 141 11.83 -2.34 9.40
CA ARG A 141 10.64 -1.94 10.16
C ARG A 141 10.64 -0.44 10.45
N TYR A 142 11.77 0.08 10.93
CA TYR A 142 11.92 1.51 11.19
C TYR A 142 11.95 2.33 9.90
N MET A 143 12.56 1.81 8.82
CA MET A 143 12.49 2.45 7.50
C MET A 143 11.03 2.58 7.01
N LEU A 144 10.25 1.50 7.10
CA LEU A 144 8.84 1.51 6.74
C LEU A 144 8.05 2.51 7.61
N GLY A 145 8.16 2.41 8.94
CA GLY A 145 7.46 3.30 9.87
C GLY A 145 7.81 4.77 9.66
N ALA A 146 9.10 5.10 9.56
CA ALA A 146 9.57 6.46 9.31
C ALA A 146 9.07 7.00 7.95
N SER A 147 9.10 6.19 6.89
CA SER A 147 8.58 6.62 5.58
C SER A 147 7.08 6.96 5.63
N ILE A 148 6.29 6.18 6.38
CA ILE A 148 4.85 6.42 6.56
C ILE A 148 4.60 7.68 7.41
N MET A 149 5.39 7.91 8.46
CA MET A 149 5.29 9.13 9.28
C MET A 149 5.65 10.38 8.50
N VAL A 150 6.77 10.37 7.76
CA VAL A 150 7.21 11.48 6.89
C VAL A 150 6.14 11.79 5.86
N ARG A 151 5.52 10.75 5.26
CA ARG A 151 4.38 10.92 4.35
C ARG A 151 3.19 11.60 5.04
N GLY A 152 2.89 11.24 6.29
CA GLY A 152 1.83 11.90 7.07
C GLY A 152 2.07 13.40 7.25
N VAL A 153 3.30 13.77 7.64
CA VAL A 153 3.71 15.19 7.77
C VAL A 153 3.60 15.91 6.43
N ILE A 154 4.12 15.32 5.35
CA ILE A 154 4.04 15.90 4.01
C ILE A 154 2.59 16.19 3.60
N VAL A 155 1.69 15.23 3.80
CA VAL A 155 0.27 15.37 3.43
C VAL A 155 -0.41 16.45 4.28
N SER A 156 -0.11 16.52 5.58
CA SER A 156 -0.66 17.56 6.46
C SER A 156 -0.11 18.96 6.16
N MET A 157 1.11 19.09 5.65
CA MET A 157 1.70 20.38 5.30
C MET A 157 1.24 20.89 3.93
N LEU A 158 0.72 20.02 3.06
CA LEU A 158 0.35 20.32 1.68
C LEU A 158 -0.61 21.54 1.52
N PRO A 159 -1.65 21.72 2.36
CA PRO A 159 -2.54 22.88 2.32
C PRO A 159 -1.84 24.24 2.40
N SER A 160 -0.74 24.31 3.15
CA SER A 160 -0.02 25.56 3.43
C SER A 160 1.01 25.91 2.35
N LEU A 161 1.21 25.05 1.35
CA LEU A 161 2.25 25.23 0.34
C LEU A 161 1.70 25.99 -0.85
N THR A 162 2.23 27.19 -1.07
CA THR A 162 1.97 27.98 -2.26
C THR A 162 3.19 27.96 -3.18
N GLY A 163 2.95 27.82 -4.49
CA GLY A 163 4.01 27.87 -5.50
C GLY A 163 4.44 26.49 -6.03
N TYR A 164 4.60 26.45 -7.35
CA TYR A 164 4.90 25.23 -8.11
C TYR A 164 6.17 24.52 -7.65
N ASN A 165 7.27 25.24 -7.43
CA ASN A 165 8.57 24.64 -7.10
C ASN A 165 8.54 23.93 -5.74
N VAL A 166 7.82 24.50 -4.76
CA VAL A 166 7.67 23.93 -3.43
C VAL A 166 6.82 22.67 -3.50
N ILE A 167 5.67 22.74 -4.19
CA ILE A 167 4.78 21.59 -4.41
C ILE A 167 5.51 20.48 -5.17
N ALA A 168 6.29 20.80 -6.20
CA ALA A 168 7.08 19.84 -6.97
C ALA A 168 8.12 19.12 -6.10
N THR A 169 8.82 19.84 -5.24
CA THR A 169 9.80 19.27 -4.29
C THR A 169 9.11 18.30 -3.33
N VAL A 170 7.97 18.71 -2.78
CA VAL A 170 7.19 17.88 -1.85
C VAL A 170 6.59 16.65 -2.55
N CYS A 171 6.17 16.77 -3.81
CA CYS A 171 5.77 15.64 -4.64
C CYS A 171 6.91 14.62 -4.84
N GLY A 172 8.15 15.09 -4.99
CA GLY A 172 9.33 14.23 -5.03
C GLY A 172 9.50 13.41 -3.75
N PHE A 173 9.48 14.08 -2.59
CA PHE A 173 9.57 13.40 -1.29
C PHE A 173 8.39 12.45 -1.05
N TYR A 174 7.18 12.87 -1.41
CA TYR A 174 6.00 12.03 -1.35
C TYR A 174 6.19 10.75 -2.18
N GLY A 175 6.64 10.87 -3.44
CA GLY A 175 6.95 9.73 -4.29
C GLY A 175 8.01 8.79 -3.68
N LEU A 176 9.06 9.34 -3.08
CA LEU A 176 10.09 8.54 -2.41
C LEU A 176 9.53 7.72 -1.24
N THR A 177 8.70 8.33 -0.39
CA THR A 177 8.08 7.63 0.75
C THR A 177 7.08 6.55 0.32
N VAL A 178 6.31 6.83 -0.74
CA VAL A 178 5.38 5.85 -1.33
C VAL A 178 6.12 4.67 -1.93
N GLY A 179 7.19 4.91 -2.70
CA GLY A 179 8.01 3.83 -3.28
C GLY A 179 8.65 2.95 -2.21
N THR A 180 9.17 3.56 -1.15
CA THR A 180 9.72 2.83 0.00
C THR A 180 8.65 1.96 0.68
N THR A 181 7.46 2.52 0.90
CA THR A 181 6.34 1.79 1.53
C THR A 181 5.93 0.58 0.71
N ILE A 182 5.73 0.74 -0.61
CA ILE A 182 5.27 -0.34 -1.49
C ILE A 182 6.29 -1.48 -1.54
N SER A 183 7.60 -1.18 -1.56
CA SER A 183 8.65 -2.20 -1.53
C SER A 183 8.76 -2.91 -0.18
N LEU A 184 8.58 -2.19 0.94
CA LEU A 184 8.87 -2.72 2.27
C LEU A 184 7.69 -3.39 2.96
N VAL A 185 6.44 -3.00 2.69
CA VAL A 185 5.26 -3.62 3.33
C VAL A 185 5.27 -5.15 3.24
N PRO A 186 5.37 -5.79 2.05
CA PRO A 186 5.34 -7.25 1.96
C PRO A 186 6.58 -7.91 2.58
N VAL A 187 7.73 -7.24 2.53
CA VAL A 187 8.99 -7.76 3.11
C VAL A 187 8.94 -7.73 4.63
N VAL A 188 8.56 -6.59 5.21
CA VAL A 188 8.41 -6.42 6.66
C VAL A 188 7.32 -7.36 7.17
N LEU A 189 6.23 -7.52 6.42
CA LEU A 189 5.17 -8.44 6.78
C LEU A 189 5.68 -9.89 6.82
N ARG A 190 6.40 -10.34 5.78
CA ARG A 190 7.07 -11.65 5.79
C ARG A 190 8.03 -11.79 6.98
N ASP A 191 8.83 -10.77 7.25
CA ASP A 191 9.78 -10.77 8.38
C ASP A 191 9.08 -10.72 9.77
N LEU A 192 7.76 -10.48 9.82
CA LEU A 192 6.97 -10.46 11.05
C LEU A 192 6.13 -11.73 11.26
N VAL A 193 5.50 -12.23 10.19
CA VAL A 193 4.52 -13.34 10.26
C VAL A 193 5.05 -14.65 9.67
N GLY A 194 6.18 -14.62 8.97
CA GLY A 194 6.71 -15.76 8.21
C GLY A 194 6.15 -15.84 6.80
N ILE A 195 6.76 -16.66 5.95
CA ILE A 195 6.33 -16.85 4.55
C ILE A 195 4.97 -17.56 4.47
N GLU A 196 4.71 -18.52 5.35
CA GLU A 196 3.47 -19.31 5.39
C GLU A 196 2.24 -18.42 5.61
N LYS A 197 2.34 -17.42 6.50
CA LYS A 197 1.25 -16.50 6.82
C LYS A 197 1.32 -15.18 6.03
N LEU A 198 2.25 -15.06 5.08
CA LEU A 198 2.40 -13.84 4.28
C LEU A 198 1.14 -13.58 3.47
N GLY A 199 0.62 -14.62 2.82
CA GLY A 199 -0.55 -14.51 1.96
C GLY A 199 -1.78 -13.95 2.69
N PRO A 200 -2.27 -14.60 3.76
CA PRO A 200 -3.47 -14.14 4.47
C PRO A 200 -3.27 -12.75 5.09
N SER A 201 -2.09 -12.49 5.66
CA SER A 201 -1.77 -11.21 6.31
C SER A 201 -1.69 -10.05 5.31
N PHE A 202 -1.08 -10.29 4.15
CA PHE A 202 -0.96 -9.26 3.11
C PHE A 202 -2.33 -8.99 2.48
N GLY A 203 -3.15 -10.04 2.34
CA GLY A 203 -4.53 -9.90 1.92
C GLY A 203 -5.35 -9.03 2.86
N LEU A 204 -5.26 -9.26 4.18
CA LEU A 204 -5.92 -8.42 5.18
C LEU A 204 -5.43 -6.96 5.12
N THR A 205 -4.13 -6.76 4.91
CA THR A 205 -3.55 -5.42 4.72
C THR A 205 -4.17 -4.72 3.52
N MET A 206 -4.37 -5.44 2.41
CA MET A 206 -5.02 -4.88 1.21
C MET A 206 -6.51 -4.63 1.41
N VAL A 207 -7.23 -5.45 2.21
CA VAL A 207 -8.61 -5.14 2.62
C VAL A 207 -8.65 -3.80 3.36
N ALA A 208 -7.76 -3.61 4.33
CA ALA A 208 -7.69 -2.37 5.10
C ALA A 208 -7.38 -1.15 4.21
N VAL A 209 -6.45 -1.28 3.26
CA VAL A 209 -6.15 -0.24 2.26
C VAL A 209 -7.36 0.02 1.35
N GLY A 210 -8.09 -1.02 0.95
CA GLY A 210 -9.31 -0.93 0.16
C GLY A 210 -10.41 -0.15 0.88
N LEU A 211 -10.67 -0.48 2.15
CA LEU A 211 -11.63 0.23 3.00
C LEU A 211 -11.21 1.68 3.22
N GLY A 212 -9.93 1.94 3.49
CA GLY A 212 -9.39 3.29 3.61
C GLY A 212 -9.59 4.12 2.34
N SER A 213 -9.44 3.50 1.17
CA SER A 213 -9.67 4.18 -0.12
C SER A 213 -11.14 4.56 -0.34
N LEU A 214 -12.09 3.79 0.20
CA LEU A 214 -13.52 4.13 0.14
C LEU A 214 -13.84 5.34 1.01
N LEU A 215 -13.29 5.37 2.23
CA LEU A 215 -13.43 6.51 3.13
C LEU A 215 -12.82 7.77 2.51
N LEU A 216 -11.63 7.66 1.91
CA LEU A 216 -11.02 8.79 1.21
C LEU A 216 -11.82 9.23 -0.02
N SER A 217 -12.45 8.31 -0.77
CA SER A 217 -13.30 8.67 -1.91
C SER A 217 -14.50 9.53 -1.51
N THR A 218 -14.98 9.44 -0.27
CA THR A 218 -15.99 10.39 0.28
C THR A 218 -15.41 11.77 0.61
N GLY A 219 -14.09 11.94 0.56
CA GLY A 219 -13.41 13.23 0.64
C GLY A 219 -13.88 14.20 -0.45
N GLY A 220 -14.36 13.70 -1.59
CA GLY A 220 -15.03 14.54 -2.60
C GLY A 220 -16.34 15.14 -2.09
N SER A 221 -17.18 14.35 -1.40
CA SER A 221 -18.38 14.88 -0.74
C SER A 221 -18.05 15.84 0.40
N LEU A 222 -16.91 15.64 1.07
CA LEU A 222 -16.39 16.57 2.07
C LEU A 222 -15.96 17.90 1.42
N TYR A 223 -15.38 17.85 0.22
CA TYR A 223 -15.08 19.03 -0.58
C TYR A 223 -16.36 19.75 -1.00
N ASP A 224 -17.40 19.04 -1.43
CA ASP A 224 -18.67 19.65 -1.82
C ASP A 224 -19.34 20.41 -0.66
N LEU A 225 -19.14 19.96 0.59
CA LEU A 225 -19.69 20.60 1.79
C LEU A 225 -18.83 21.75 2.34
N THR A 226 -17.51 21.64 2.22
CA THR A 226 -16.55 22.58 2.86
C THR A 226 -15.91 23.57 1.88
N GLY A 227 -15.95 23.27 0.58
CA GLY A 227 -15.28 24.02 -0.48
C GLY A 227 -13.74 23.90 -0.47
N SER A 228 -13.16 23.01 0.33
CA SER A 228 -11.69 22.84 0.43
C SER A 228 -11.28 21.38 0.68
N TYR A 229 -10.11 20.99 0.16
CA TYR A 229 -9.50 19.67 0.40
C TYR A 229 -8.71 19.59 1.71
N ASP A 230 -8.53 20.72 2.41
CA ASP A 230 -7.63 20.82 3.57
C ASP A 230 -8.00 19.86 4.69
N LEU A 231 -9.30 19.75 4.99
CA LEU A 231 -9.80 18.85 6.04
C LEU A 231 -9.47 17.38 5.73
N THR A 232 -9.68 16.95 4.48
CA THR A 232 -9.35 15.59 4.02
C THR A 232 -7.85 15.32 4.12
N LEU A 233 -7.02 16.32 3.82
CA LEU A 233 -5.55 16.21 3.90
C LEU A 233 -5.07 16.14 5.35
N TYR A 234 -5.62 16.96 6.26
CA TYR A 234 -5.27 16.89 7.68
C TYR A 234 -5.63 15.55 8.31
N ILE A 235 -6.84 15.04 8.04
CA ILE A 235 -7.29 13.74 8.54
C ILE A 235 -6.37 12.63 7.99
N THR A 236 -6.13 12.63 6.69
CA THR A 236 -5.28 11.62 6.04
C THR A 236 -3.86 11.65 6.58
N GLY A 237 -3.24 12.83 6.67
CA GLY A 237 -1.87 12.98 7.16
C GLY A 237 -1.73 12.55 8.63
N SER A 238 -2.72 12.88 9.47
CA SER A 238 -2.74 12.47 10.89
C SER A 238 -2.85 10.95 11.04
N LEU A 239 -3.75 10.31 10.29
CA LEU A 239 -3.91 8.85 10.30
C LEU A 239 -2.65 8.13 9.84
N LEU A 240 -1.99 8.65 8.79
CA LEU A 240 -0.71 8.11 8.32
C LEU A 240 0.38 8.26 9.37
N PHE A 241 0.48 9.41 10.02
CA PHE A 241 1.46 9.64 11.08
C PHE A 241 1.29 8.64 12.24
N ILE A 242 0.05 8.45 12.70
CA ILE A 242 -0.28 7.48 13.74
C ILE A 242 0.07 6.06 13.28
N ALA A 243 -0.28 5.67 12.05
CA ALA A 243 0.02 4.35 11.50
C ALA A 243 1.53 4.05 11.41
N GLY A 244 2.34 5.04 11.07
CA GLY A 244 3.80 4.88 11.08
C GLY A 244 4.35 4.70 12.51
N GLY A 245 3.81 5.47 13.47
CA GLY A 245 4.18 5.36 14.89
C GLY A 245 3.83 4.00 15.50
N THR A 246 2.67 3.42 15.17
CA THR A 246 2.27 2.10 15.67
C THR A 246 3.23 1.01 15.20
N ILE A 247 3.65 1.03 13.93
CA ILE A 247 4.63 0.08 13.36
C ILE A 247 5.97 0.18 14.10
N MET A 248 6.43 1.39 14.41
CA MET A 248 7.69 1.61 15.14
C MET A 248 7.60 1.18 16.62
N SER A 249 6.42 1.30 17.24
CA SER A 249 6.20 0.93 18.65
C SER A 249 6.10 -0.59 18.88
N LEU A 250 5.99 -1.39 17.82
CA LEU A 250 5.75 -2.84 17.91
C LEU A 250 6.76 -3.61 18.80
N PRO A 251 8.08 -3.34 18.78
CA PRO A 251 9.03 -4.01 19.67
C PRO A 251 8.75 -3.72 21.16
N TRP A 252 8.31 -2.50 21.45
CA TRP A 252 7.96 -2.09 22.82
C TRP A 252 6.68 -2.79 23.29
N VAL A 253 5.66 -2.86 22.42
CA VAL A 253 4.42 -3.59 22.69
C VAL A 253 4.71 -5.07 22.96
N ARG A 254 5.54 -5.73 22.13
CA ARG A 254 5.95 -7.13 22.35
C ARG A 254 6.72 -7.32 23.66
N LYS A 255 7.59 -6.37 24.01
CA LYS A 255 8.33 -6.40 25.28
C LYS A 255 7.39 -6.28 26.49
N MET A 256 6.35 -5.46 26.40
CA MET A 256 5.33 -5.35 27.46
C MET A 256 4.44 -6.59 27.54
N GLN A 257 4.01 -7.14 26.40
CA GLN A 257 3.25 -8.40 26.38
C GLN A 257 4.04 -9.53 27.02
N ASN A 258 5.32 -9.68 26.69
CA ASN A 258 6.16 -10.69 27.32
C ASN A 258 6.34 -10.47 28.84
N ARG A 259 6.25 -9.22 29.33
CA ARG A 259 6.26 -8.91 30.76
C ARG A 259 4.93 -9.22 31.44
N CYS A 260 3.80 -8.92 30.79
CA CYS A 260 2.46 -9.18 31.32
C CYS A 260 2.08 -10.66 31.26
N CYS A 261 2.39 -11.37 30.18
CA CYS A 261 2.13 -12.81 30.04
C CYS A 261 3.01 -13.66 30.99
N TYR A 262 4.14 -13.13 31.47
CA TYR A 262 4.93 -13.77 32.53
C TYR A 262 4.22 -13.76 33.89
N HIS A 263 3.30 -12.83 34.13
CA HIS A 263 2.48 -12.82 35.35
C HIS A 263 1.22 -13.70 35.25
N GLY A 264 0.75 -14.03 34.04
CA GLY A 264 -0.45 -14.86 33.85
C GLY A 264 -0.19 -16.37 33.67
N SER A 265 1.05 -16.77 33.43
CA SER A 265 1.42 -18.19 33.21
C SER A 265 2.08 -18.85 34.43
N ALA A 266 2.56 -18.06 35.40
CA ALA A 266 3.13 -18.58 36.64
C ALA A 266 2.08 -19.16 37.62
N SER A 267 0.80 -18.84 37.44
CA SER A 267 -0.28 -19.34 38.31
C SER A 267 -0.97 -20.60 37.79
N ILE A 268 -0.69 -21.05 36.55
CA ILE A 268 -1.38 -22.21 35.95
C ILE A 268 -0.54 -23.49 36.09
N THR A 269 0.78 -23.39 36.29
CA THR A 269 1.67 -24.56 36.41
C THR A 269 1.92 -25.03 37.84
N ALA A 270 1.25 -24.46 38.85
CA ALA A 270 1.48 -24.79 40.26
C ALA A 270 0.44 -25.75 40.89
N GLU A 271 -0.63 -26.10 40.17
CA GLU A 271 -1.71 -26.97 40.69
C GLU A 271 -1.85 -28.33 39.99
N THR A 272 -0.93 -28.70 39.11
CA THR A 272 -0.97 -30.02 38.44
C THR A 272 0.40 -30.67 38.37
N GLU A 273 0.86 -31.19 39.51
CA GLU A 273 1.74 -32.37 39.61
C GLU A 273 1.56 -32.96 41.02
N PRO A 274 1.65 -34.30 41.15
CA PRO A 274 0.54 -35.20 41.52
C PRO A 274 0.19 -35.31 43.00
#